data_AF-A0A8F4FPG2-F1
#
_entry.id   AF-A0A8F4FPG2-F1
#
_cell.length_a   1.000
_cell.length_b   1.000
_cell.length_c   1.000
_cell.angle_alpha   90.00
_cell.angle_beta   90.00
_cell.angle_gamma   90.00
#
_symmetry.space_group_name_H-M   'P 1'
#
loop_
_entity.id
_entity.type
_entity.pdbx_description
1 polymer ?
#
loop_
_entity_poly.entity_id
_entity_poly.type
_entity_poly.pdbx_seq_one_letter_code
_entity_poly.pdbx_strand_id
1 'polypeptide(L)'
;MGIEAWGGVERRTAGSGATAGRPWLGLRRRATDVDLDRLADVIDMTDAALARTEAEIRGRHPEWSDDQVQLAGVRLRVGDDVFARAHPGSVRLRP
;
A
#
# COMPACT_ATOMS: atom_id res chain seq x y z
N MET A 1 35.32 -65.04 25.27
CA MET A 1 34.76 -65.35 26.59
C MET A 1 34.33 -64.01 27.18
N GLY A 2 33.07 -63.60 27.10
CA GLY A 2 31.92 -64.09 27.88
C GLY A 2 31.74 -63.16 29.09
N ILE A 3 30.56 -62.74 29.58
CA ILE A 3 29.16 -63.08 29.32
C ILE A 3 28.32 -61.93 29.98
N GLU A 4 27.26 -61.48 29.30
CA GLU A 4 25.92 -60.98 29.77
C GLU A 4 25.77 -59.96 30.93
N ALA A 5 25.09 -58.81 30.71
CA ALA A 5 23.63 -58.50 30.81
C ALA A 5 23.25 -57.99 32.23
N TRP A 6 22.36 -57.03 32.51
CA TRP A 6 21.00 -56.68 32.05
C TRP A 6 20.66 -55.24 32.47
N GLY A 7 19.66 -54.62 31.83
CA GLY A 7 18.84 -53.58 32.49
C GLY A 7 18.52 -52.35 31.66
N GLY A 8 17.61 -52.48 30.70
CA GLY A 8 17.07 -51.34 29.96
C GLY A 8 16.21 -50.41 30.84
N VAL A 9 16.26 -49.12 30.54
CA VAL A 9 15.08 -48.23 30.53
C VAL A 9 15.28 -47.24 29.38
N GLU A 10 14.43 -47.38 28.37
CA GLU A 10 14.26 -46.41 27.29
C GLU A 10 13.93 -45.02 27.86
N ARG A 11 14.68 -44.01 27.41
CA ARG A 11 14.10 -42.69 27.24
C ARG A 11 14.40 -42.20 25.83
N ARG A 12 13.32 -42.20 25.03
CA ARG A 12 13.13 -41.36 23.84
C ARG A 12 13.73 -39.97 24.09
N THR A 13 14.91 -39.71 23.55
CA THR A 13 15.22 -38.37 23.07
C THR A 13 14.76 -38.34 21.63
N ALA A 14 13.59 -37.72 21.46
CA ALA A 14 13.09 -37.34 20.16
C ALA A 14 14.26 -36.75 19.37
N GLY A 15 14.51 -37.31 18.18
CA GLY A 15 15.32 -36.62 17.19
C GLY A 15 14.81 -35.19 17.13
N SER A 16 15.73 -34.25 17.39
CA SER A 16 15.56 -32.85 17.04
C SER A 16 15.38 -32.82 15.53
N GLY A 17 14.14 -33.08 15.12
CA GLY A 17 13.68 -32.94 13.76
C GLY A 17 13.97 -31.49 13.41
N ALA A 18 14.86 -31.33 12.43
CA ALA A 18 15.01 -30.10 11.70
C ALA A 18 13.65 -29.43 11.62
N THR A 19 13.56 -28.20 12.11
CA THR A 19 12.45 -27.30 11.83
C THR A 19 12.44 -27.13 10.32
N ALA A 20 11.80 -28.07 9.62
CA ALA A 20 11.54 -28.00 8.20
C ALA A 20 10.72 -26.74 8.05
N GLY A 21 11.40 -25.68 7.58
CA GLY A 21 10.85 -24.35 7.45
C GLY A 21 9.51 -24.46 6.76
N ARG A 22 8.47 -23.91 7.38
CA ARG A 22 7.15 -23.77 6.76
C ARG A 22 7.33 -22.83 5.57
N PRO A 23 7.50 -23.34 4.33
CA PRO A 23 7.93 -22.51 3.21
C PRO A 23 6.82 -21.51 2.86
N TRP A 24 5.58 -21.87 3.17
CA TRP A 24 4.38 -21.12 2.86
C TRP A 24 4.17 -19.88 3.76
N LEU A 25 4.75 -19.81 4.96
CA LEU A 25 4.71 -18.59 5.78
C LEU A 25 5.58 -17.48 5.16
N GLY A 26 6.67 -17.83 4.48
CA GLY A 26 7.51 -16.89 3.72
C GLY A 26 6.94 -16.50 2.35
N LEU A 27 5.99 -17.27 1.80
CA LEU A 27 5.25 -16.91 0.58
C LEU A 27 4.18 -15.85 0.86
N ARG A 28 3.46 -15.96 1.98
CA ARG A 28 2.41 -15.00 2.34
C ARG A 28 2.97 -13.61 2.65
N ARG A 29 4.13 -13.52 3.32
CA ARG A 29 4.81 -12.25 3.62
C ARG A 29 5.36 -11.58 2.35
N ARG A 30 5.93 -12.36 1.43
CA ARG A 30 6.42 -11.80 0.15
C ARG A 30 5.30 -11.28 -0.76
N ALA A 31 4.13 -11.93 -0.75
CA ALA A 31 2.97 -11.42 -1.48
C ALA A 31 2.51 -10.06 -0.93
N THR A 32 2.44 -9.91 0.40
CA THR A 32 2.03 -8.63 1.02
C THR A 32 3.04 -7.52 0.79
N ASP A 33 4.34 -7.82 0.85
CA ASP A 33 5.38 -6.79 0.68
C ASP A 33 5.40 -6.28 -0.77
N VAL A 34 5.30 -7.17 -1.77
CA VAL A 34 5.22 -6.80 -3.20
C VAL A 34 3.96 -5.99 -3.50
N ASP A 35 2.83 -6.31 -2.86
CA ASP A 35 1.59 -5.56 -3.04
C ASP A 35 1.67 -4.16 -2.40
N LEU A 36 2.43 -4.00 -1.30
CA LEU A 36 2.67 -2.71 -0.66
C LEU A 36 3.63 -1.83 -1.45
N ASP A 37 4.71 -2.39 -2.01
CA ASP A 37 5.65 -1.66 -2.86
C ASP A 37 4.94 -1.13 -4.11
N ARG A 38 4.12 -1.97 -4.76
CA ARG A 38 3.29 -1.54 -5.90
C ARG A 38 2.28 -0.45 -5.53
N LEU A 39 1.70 -0.54 -4.33
CA LEU A 39 0.80 0.51 -3.85
C LEU A 39 1.55 1.82 -3.64
N ALA A 40 2.77 1.77 -3.08
CA ALA A 40 3.63 2.94 -2.92
C ALA A 40 3.97 3.57 -4.28
N ASP A 41 4.36 2.77 -5.27
CA ASP A 41 4.62 3.25 -6.64
C ASP A 41 3.41 3.97 -7.25
N VAL A 42 2.20 3.44 -7.03
CA VAL A 42 0.95 4.04 -7.52
C VAL A 42 0.65 5.35 -6.80
N ILE A 43 0.89 5.42 -5.49
CA ILE A 43 0.73 6.65 -4.70
C ILE A 43 1.70 7.71 -5.21
N ASP A 44 2.98 7.39 -5.34
CA ASP A 44 4.02 8.32 -5.79
C ASP A 44 3.73 8.86 -7.21
N MET A 45 3.31 7.97 -8.12
CA MET A 45 2.90 8.36 -9.47
C MET A 45 1.69 9.29 -9.43
N THR A 46 0.72 9.02 -8.56
CA THR A 46 -0.48 9.84 -8.42
C THR A 46 -0.11 11.21 -7.87
N ASP A 47 0.71 11.28 -6.82
CA ASP A 47 1.16 12.54 -6.23
C ASP A 47 1.95 13.39 -7.23
N ALA A 48 2.81 12.77 -8.03
CA ALA A 48 3.51 13.48 -9.11
C ALA A 48 2.55 14.05 -10.17
N ALA A 49 1.49 13.31 -10.53
CA ALA A 49 0.47 13.79 -11.46
C ALA A 49 -0.36 14.95 -10.87
N LEU A 50 -0.66 14.89 -9.57
CA LEU A 50 -1.35 15.97 -8.84
C LEU A 50 -0.49 17.24 -8.83
N ALA A 51 0.77 17.12 -8.40
CA ALA A 51 1.70 18.25 -8.33
C ALA A 51 1.88 18.93 -9.70
N ARG A 52 1.98 18.14 -10.78
CA ARG A 52 2.05 18.68 -12.15
C ARG A 52 0.77 19.43 -12.53
N THR A 53 -0.39 18.88 -12.20
CA THR A 53 -1.69 19.50 -12.49
C THR A 53 -1.83 20.84 -11.76
N GLU A 54 -1.45 20.89 -10.49
CA GLU A 54 -1.47 22.11 -9.68
C GLU A 54 -0.50 23.17 -10.20
N ALA A 55 0.71 22.77 -10.61
CA ALA A 55 1.67 23.67 -11.23
C ALA A 55 1.12 24.31 -12.52
N GLU A 56 0.44 23.52 -13.36
CA GLU A 56 -0.22 24.02 -14.57
C GLU A 56 -1.38 24.98 -14.25
N ILE A 57 -2.20 24.68 -13.24
CA ILE A 57 -3.29 25.57 -12.80
C ILE A 57 -2.70 26.89 -12.30
N ARG A 58 -1.69 26.82 -11.43
CA ARG A 58 -1.01 28.01 -10.89
C ARG A 58 -0.35 28.85 -12.00
N GLY A 59 0.21 28.19 -13.01
CA GLY A 59 0.77 28.87 -14.18
C GLY A 59 -0.27 29.64 -15.00
N ARG A 60 -1.51 29.14 -15.09
CA ARG A 60 -2.62 29.81 -15.79
C ARG A 60 -3.34 30.85 -14.93
N HIS A 61 -3.33 30.66 -13.62
CA HIS A 61 -4.01 31.51 -12.63
C HIS A 61 -3.05 31.91 -11.51
N PRO A 62 -2.05 32.77 -11.78
CA PRO A 62 -1.11 33.24 -10.77
C PRO A 62 -1.78 34.06 -9.66
N GLU A 63 -2.99 34.58 -9.89
CA GLU A 63 -3.81 35.31 -8.92
C GLU A 63 -4.57 34.42 -7.93
N TRP A 64 -4.63 33.10 -8.17
CA TRP A 64 -5.31 32.18 -7.28
C TRP A 64 -4.47 31.85 -6.05
N SER A 65 -5.13 31.73 -4.89
CA SER A 65 -4.52 31.19 -3.68
C SER A 65 -4.26 29.69 -3.83
N ASP A 66 -3.36 29.15 -3.00
CA ASP A 66 -3.09 27.71 -3.00
C ASP A 66 -4.36 26.88 -2.72
N ASP A 67 -5.24 27.35 -1.83
CA ASP A 67 -6.53 26.70 -1.57
C ASP A 67 -7.40 26.65 -2.83
N GLN A 68 -7.42 27.71 -3.64
CA GLN A 68 -8.17 27.74 -4.89
C GLN A 68 -7.58 26.79 -5.94
N VAL A 69 -6.25 26.71 -6.03
CA VAL A 69 -5.55 25.76 -6.90
C VAL A 69 -5.86 24.33 -6.49
N GLN A 70 -5.79 24.03 -5.19
CA GLN A 70 -6.13 22.72 -4.63
C GLN A 70 -7.59 22.33 -4.93
N LEU A 71 -8.51 23.27 -4.70
CA LEU A 71 -9.93 23.05 -4.92
C LEU A 71 -10.24 22.80 -6.42
N ALA A 72 -9.58 23.53 -7.32
CA ALA A 72 -9.67 23.28 -8.76
C ALA A 72 -9.10 21.90 -9.14
N GLY A 73 -7.97 21.52 -8.54
CA GLY A 73 -7.40 20.18 -8.70
C GLY A 73 -8.32 19.07 -8.22
N VAL A 74 -9.01 19.25 -7.09
CA VAL A 74 -10.06 18.32 -6.61
C VAL A 74 -11.20 18.24 -7.61
N ARG A 75 -11.72 19.39 -8.06
CA ARG A 75 -12.84 19.47 -9.00
C ARG A 75 -12.58 18.73 -10.31
N LEU A 76 -11.38 18.86 -10.88
CA LEU A 76 -10.99 18.14 -12.09
C LEU A 76 -11.01 16.61 -11.93
N ARG A 77 -10.71 16.10 -10.73
CA ARG A 77 -10.60 14.66 -10.46
C ARG A 77 -11.95 14.01 -10.19
N VAL A 78 -12.76 14.66 -9.36
CA VAL A 78 -14.06 14.09 -8.94
C VAL A 78 -15.17 14.41 -9.93
N GLY A 79 -14.94 15.37 -10.82
CA GLY A 79 -15.94 15.87 -11.75
C GLY A 79 -16.92 16.82 -11.10
N ASP A 80 -17.70 17.51 -11.94
CA ASP A 80 -18.48 18.65 -11.51
C ASP A 80 -19.66 18.28 -10.59
N ASP A 81 -20.30 17.15 -10.85
CA ASP A 81 -21.45 16.68 -10.09
C ASP A 81 -21.06 16.32 -8.65
N VAL A 82 -19.96 15.58 -8.48
CA VAL A 82 -19.45 15.20 -7.15
C VAL A 82 -18.95 16.43 -6.41
N PHE A 83 -18.24 17.31 -7.10
CA PHE A 83 -17.75 18.55 -6.52
C PHE A 83 -18.89 19.44 -6.03
N ALA A 84 -19.93 19.66 -6.84
CA ALA A 84 -21.08 20.48 -6.48
C ALA A 84 -21.87 19.90 -5.29
N ARG A 85 -21.86 18.58 -5.09
CA ARG A 85 -22.48 17.93 -3.93
C ARG A 85 -21.70 18.21 -2.64
N ALA A 86 -20.38 18.27 -2.70
CA ALA A 86 -19.52 18.58 -1.55
C ALA A 86 -19.40 20.08 -1.27
N HIS A 87 -19.55 20.92 -2.31
CA HIS A 87 -19.48 22.38 -2.23
C HIS A 87 -20.77 23.03 -2.79
N PRO A 88 -21.87 23.02 -2.00
CA PRO A 88 -23.13 23.64 -2.41
C PRO A 88 -22.95 25.13 -2.71
N GLY A 89 -23.47 25.58 -3.86
CA GLY A 89 -23.37 26.99 -4.30
C GLY A 89 -22.19 27.29 -5.22
N SER A 90 -21.32 26.33 -5.49
CA SER A 90 -20.31 26.46 -6.55
C SER A 90 -20.95 26.49 -7.94
N VAL A 91 -20.47 27.38 -8.82
CA VAL A 91 -20.97 27.51 -10.19
C VAL A 91 -20.59 26.26 -10.97
N ARG A 92 -21.56 25.47 -11.44
CA ARG A 92 -21.29 24.29 -12.29
C ARG A 92 -20.63 24.67 -13.61
N LEU A 93 -19.59 23.95 -13.99
CA LEU A 93 -18.94 24.13 -15.28
C LEU A 93 -19.73 23.28 -16.28
N ARG A 94 -20.27 23.91 -17.32
CA ARG A 94 -20.96 23.17 -18.39
C ARG A 94 -19.94 22.28 -19.13
N PRO A 95 -20.35 21.08 -19.55
CA PRO A 95 -19.49 20.16 -20.31
C PRO A 95 -19.07 20.73 -21.66
#